data_AF-A0AAX3BDI3-F1
#
_entry.id   AF-A0AAX3BDI3-F1
#
_cell.length_a   1.000
_cell.length_b   1.000
_cell.length_c   1.000
_cell.angle_alpha   90.00
_cell.angle_beta   90.00
_cell.angle_gamma   90.00
#
_symmetry.space_group_name_H-M   'P 1'
#
loop_
_entity.id
_entity.type
_entity.pdbx_description
1 polymer ?
#
loop_
_entity_poly.entity_id
_entity_poly.type
_entity_poly.pdbx_seq_one_letter_code
_entity_poly.pdbx_strand_id
1 'polypeptide(L)'
;MKRWHVIVFWVFLVTGCGIESFEQEISLNPPLGLEATVDGNGDIELSFWGMNNEPYFEGYNIYIAAAMEDALQDRGGRLPGPSENQATIPNISVMNEAKRFTYTVTKNTNGDPLQSGVTYFFYVKAYSAQYNVQSPRSNITNATKP
;
A
#
# COMPACT_ATOMS: atom_id res chain seq x y z
N MET A 1 2.12 60.03 56.62
CA MET A 1 3.38 59.27 56.49
C MET A 1 3.19 58.17 55.46
N LYS A 2 4.06 58.14 54.45
CA LYS A 2 4.17 57.16 53.35
C LYS A 2 4.60 55.80 53.88
N ARG A 3 3.99 54.69 53.42
CA ARG A 3 4.68 53.39 53.25
C ARG A 3 4.18 52.66 52.01
N TRP A 4 4.98 52.80 50.97
CA TRP A 4 5.06 52.05 49.74
C TRP A 4 5.46 50.60 50.07
N HIS A 5 4.72 49.59 49.60
CA HIS A 5 5.22 48.21 49.54
C HIS A 5 4.99 47.66 48.14
N VAL A 6 6.12 47.53 47.45
CA VAL A 6 6.33 46.81 46.20
C VAL A 6 6.31 45.32 46.53
N ILE A 7 5.45 44.54 45.89
CA ILE A 7 5.51 43.07 45.86
C ILE A 7 5.41 42.70 44.38
N VAL A 8 6.56 42.65 43.69
CA VAL A 8 7.33 41.43 43.41
C VAL A 8 6.54 40.44 42.56
N PHE A 9 6.74 40.64 41.26
CA PHE A 9 6.73 39.68 40.16
C PHE A 9 7.06 38.24 40.61
N TRP A 10 6.12 37.31 40.48
CA TRP A 10 6.43 35.88 40.39
C TRP A 10 5.78 35.30 39.14
N VAL A 11 6.66 35.07 38.19
CA VAL A 11 6.52 34.22 37.01
C VAL A 11 6.11 32.82 37.44
N PHE A 12 4.98 32.34 36.93
CA PHE A 12 4.80 30.93 36.61
C PHE A 12 4.18 30.86 35.21
N LEU A 13 5.03 31.17 34.23
CA LEU A 13 4.92 30.59 32.90
C LEU A 13 5.06 29.08 33.07
N VAL A 14 3.94 28.40 33.26
CA VAL A 14 3.87 26.96 33.03
C VAL A 14 3.90 26.80 31.51
N THR A 15 5.09 26.93 30.94
CA THR A 15 5.41 26.32 29.67
C THR A 15 5.20 24.83 29.88
N GLY A 16 3.97 24.39 29.62
CA GLY A 16 3.73 22.99 29.35
C GLY A 16 4.63 22.65 28.18
N CYS A 17 5.76 22.00 28.47
CA CYS A 17 6.42 21.16 27.50
C CYS A 17 5.37 20.11 27.13
N GLY A 18 4.62 20.38 26.06
CA GLY A 18 3.87 19.35 25.37
C GLY A 18 4.89 18.30 25.00
N ILE A 19 4.90 17.20 25.74
CA ILE A 19 5.52 15.97 25.27
C ILE A 19 4.69 15.63 24.04
N GLU A 20 5.19 16.01 22.87
CA GLU A 20 4.69 15.51 21.61
C GLU A 20 4.83 13.99 21.69
N SER A 21 3.69 13.34 21.92
CA SER A 21 3.56 11.90 21.80
C SER A 21 4.08 11.54 20.41
N PHE A 22 5.20 10.84 20.34
CA PHE A 22 5.67 10.21 19.11
C PHE A 22 4.66 9.13 18.74
N GLU A 23 3.60 9.51 18.03
CA GLU A 23 2.76 8.54 17.35
C GLU A 23 3.63 7.86 16.30
N GLN A 24 3.89 6.57 16.51
CA GLN A 24 4.60 5.76 15.54
C GLN A 24 3.76 5.71 14.27
N GLU A 25 4.27 6.28 13.18
CA GLU A 25 3.61 6.25 11.88
C GLU A 25 3.53 4.80 11.39
N ILE A 26 2.31 4.24 11.36
CA ILE A 26 2.06 2.90 10.81
C ILE A 26 2.08 3.02 9.29
N SER A 27 3.22 2.73 8.69
CA SER A 27 3.42 2.79 7.24
C SER A 27 3.99 1.48 6.71
N LEU A 28 3.80 1.23 5.41
CA LEU A 28 4.34 0.08 4.69
C LEU A 28 5.08 0.60 3.46
N ASN A 29 6.14 -0.10 3.07
CA ASN A 29 6.94 0.26 1.91
C ASN A 29 6.21 -0.13 0.62
N PRO A 30 6.09 0.79 -0.37
CA PRO A 30 5.44 0.51 -1.63
C PRO A 30 6.25 -0.49 -2.46
N PRO A 31 5.59 -1.38 -3.22
CA PRO A 31 6.27 -2.21 -4.22
C PRO A 31 6.90 -1.37 -5.33
N LEU A 32 7.99 -1.85 -5.90
CA LEU A 32 8.78 -1.15 -6.91
C LEU A 32 8.96 -1.98 -8.18
N GLY A 33 9.11 -1.31 -9.32
CA GLY A 33 9.45 -1.94 -10.59
C GLY A 33 8.39 -2.95 -11.04
N LEU A 34 7.11 -2.57 -10.95
CA LEU A 34 6.02 -3.40 -11.46
C LEU A 34 6.10 -3.49 -12.98
N GLU A 35 6.19 -4.71 -13.47
CA GLU A 35 6.18 -5.09 -14.88
C GLU A 35 4.97 -5.98 -15.15
N ALA A 36 4.43 -5.90 -16.36
CA ALA A 36 3.38 -6.79 -16.86
C ALA A 36 3.82 -7.38 -18.20
N THR A 37 3.80 -8.70 -18.30
CA THR A 37 4.10 -9.45 -19.52
C THR A 37 2.97 -10.41 -19.82
N VAL A 38 2.96 -10.97 -21.03
CA VAL A 38 2.03 -12.05 -21.40
C VAL A 38 2.86 -13.33 -21.50
N ASP A 39 2.42 -14.38 -20.80
CA ASP A 39 3.10 -15.66 -20.76
C ASP A 39 2.80 -16.51 -22.02
N GLY A 40 3.39 -17.71 -22.10
CA GLY A 40 3.18 -18.64 -23.22
C GLY A 40 1.75 -19.19 -23.32
N ASN A 41 0.92 -19.06 -22.28
CA ASN A 41 -0.49 -19.44 -22.25
C ASN A 41 -1.41 -18.25 -22.60
N GLY A 42 -0.84 -17.07 -22.84
CA GLY A 42 -1.56 -15.84 -23.09
C GLY A 42 -2.10 -15.19 -21.82
N ASP A 43 -1.71 -15.63 -20.62
CA ASP A 43 -2.09 -15.00 -19.35
C ASP A 43 -1.16 -13.83 -19.03
N ILE A 44 -1.68 -12.84 -18.29
CA ILE A 44 -0.88 -11.69 -17.90
C ILE A 44 -0.09 -12.07 -16.64
N GLU A 45 1.24 -12.02 -16.72
CA GLU A 45 2.13 -12.19 -15.58
C GLU A 45 2.59 -10.82 -15.07
N LEU A 46 2.39 -10.56 -13.80
CA LEU A 46 2.91 -9.38 -13.11
C LEU A 46 4.17 -9.77 -12.35
N SER A 47 5.20 -8.92 -12.39
CA SER A 47 6.37 -9.09 -11.54
C SER A 47 6.79 -7.76 -10.91
N PHE A 48 7.22 -7.79 -9.65
CA PHE A 48 7.65 -6.59 -8.92
C PHE A 48 8.60 -6.93 -7.78
N TRP A 49 9.26 -5.91 -7.24
CA TRP A 49 10.10 -6.02 -6.06
C TRP A 49 9.37 -5.48 -4.83
N GLY A 50 9.52 -6.17 -3.71
CA GLY A 50 8.92 -5.76 -2.45
C GLY A 50 9.82 -6.06 -1.25
N MET A 51 9.73 -5.22 -0.24
CA MET A 51 10.48 -5.32 1.01
C MET A 51 9.66 -4.64 2.10
N ASN A 52 9.26 -5.37 3.12
CA ASN A 52 8.55 -4.83 4.29
C ASN A 52 9.06 -5.58 5.51
N ASN A 53 9.74 -4.90 6.43
CA ASN A 53 10.26 -5.48 7.67
C ASN A 53 9.29 -5.28 8.86
N GLU A 54 8.16 -4.64 8.60
CA GLU A 54 7.15 -4.30 9.56
C GLU A 54 6.40 -5.57 10.03
N PRO A 55 6.30 -5.84 11.34
CA PRO A 55 5.73 -7.10 11.85
C PRO A 55 4.25 -7.31 11.52
N TYR A 56 3.57 -6.25 11.09
CA TYR A 56 2.17 -6.26 10.69
C TYR A 56 1.96 -6.37 9.18
N PHE A 57 3.03 -6.46 8.38
CA PHE A 57 2.93 -6.72 6.95
C PHE A 57 2.44 -8.15 6.69
N GLU A 58 1.44 -8.30 5.81
CA GLU A 58 0.79 -9.59 5.57
C GLU A 58 0.80 -10.01 4.09
N GLY A 59 1.03 -9.08 3.17
CA GLY A 59 1.08 -9.39 1.75
C GLY A 59 0.91 -8.20 0.82
N TYR A 60 0.62 -8.50 -0.44
CA TYR A 60 0.39 -7.49 -1.49
C TYR A 60 -1.00 -7.60 -2.07
N ASN A 61 -1.67 -6.44 -2.20
CA ASN A 61 -2.90 -6.28 -2.96
C ASN A 61 -2.56 -5.86 -4.38
N ILE A 62 -3.06 -6.62 -5.35
CA ILE A 62 -2.96 -6.28 -6.76
C ILE A 62 -4.27 -5.63 -7.17
N TYR A 63 -4.16 -4.53 -7.90
CA TYR A 63 -5.30 -3.80 -8.42
C TYR A 63 -5.29 -3.85 -9.95
N ILE A 64 -6.48 -3.92 -10.52
CA ILE A 64 -6.73 -3.95 -11.96
C ILE A 64 -7.74 -2.85 -12.33
N ALA A 65 -7.49 -2.15 -13.43
CA ALA A 65 -8.40 -1.17 -14.00
C ALA A 65 -8.51 -1.35 -15.51
N ALA A 66 -9.67 -1.02 -16.09
CA ALA A 66 -9.88 -1.02 -17.54
C ALA A 66 -9.47 0.31 -18.20
N ALA A 67 -9.28 1.37 -17.41
CA ALA A 67 -8.84 2.68 -17.87
C ALA A 67 -7.63 3.17 -17.07
N MET A 68 -6.72 3.86 -17.76
CA MET A 68 -5.54 4.47 -17.13
C MET A 68 -5.93 5.47 -16.04
N GLU A 69 -6.99 6.26 -16.27
CA GLU A 69 -7.46 7.27 -15.32
C GLU A 69 -7.87 6.64 -13.98
N ASP A 70 -8.56 5.51 -14.02
CA ASP A 70 -8.94 4.78 -12.81
C ASP A 70 -7.72 4.26 -12.07
N ALA A 71 -6.67 3.82 -12.77
CA ALA A 71 -5.42 3.43 -12.14
C ALA A 71 -4.68 4.65 -11.53
N LEU A 72 -4.67 5.80 -12.21
CA LEU A 72 -4.02 7.02 -11.72
C LEU A 72 -4.67 7.56 -10.44
N GLN A 73 -5.99 7.39 -10.31
CA GLN A 73 -6.80 7.85 -9.19
C GLN A 73 -7.05 6.78 -8.11
N ASP A 74 -6.35 5.64 -8.15
CA ASP A 74 -6.55 4.51 -7.21
C ASP A 74 -7.99 3.97 -7.16
N ARG A 75 -8.69 4.02 -8.29
CA ARG A 75 -10.06 3.50 -8.48
C ARG A 75 -10.11 2.11 -9.12
N GLY A 76 -8.97 1.53 -9.47
CA GLY A 76 -8.88 0.13 -9.87
C GLY A 76 -9.45 -0.80 -8.79
N GLY A 77 -10.04 -1.91 -9.19
CA GLY A 77 -10.56 -2.89 -8.24
C GLY A 77 -9.47 -3.85 -7.77
N ARG A 78 -9.53 -4.24 -6.49
CA ARG A 78 -8.60 -5.21 -5.90
C ARG A 78 -8.92 -6.62 -6.41
N LEU A 79 -7.90 -7.33 -6.91
CA LEU A 79 -8.02 -8.75 -7.22
C LEU A 79 -8.22 -9.57 -5.93
N PRO A 80 -9.15 -10.54 -5.91
CA PRO A 80 -9.43 -11.31 -4.70
C PRO A 80 -8.22 -12.14 -4.25
N GLY A 81 -8.02 -12.21 -2.94
CA GLY A 81 -7.12 -13.16 -2.31
C GLY A 81 -7.76 -14.55 -2.17
N PRO A 82 -7.07 -15.52 -1.54
CA PRO A 82 -7.60 -16.88 -1.35
C PRO A 82 -8.73 -16.95 -0.32
N SER A 83 -8.90 -15.92 0.53
CA SER A 83 -10.07 -15.78 1.40
C SER A 83 -10.44 -14.32 1.61
N GLU A 84 -11.62 -14.09 2.20
CA GLU A 84 -12.10 -12.76 2.56
C GLU A 84 -11.10 -12.05 3.49
N ASN A 85 -10.90 -10.75 3.28
CA ASN A 85 -9.96 -9.90 4.03
C ASN A 85 -8.47 -10.27 3.94
N GLN A 86 -8.08 -11.23 3.09
CA GLN A 86 -6.66 -11.48 2.80
C GLN A 86 -6.15 -10.65 1.62
N ALA A 87 -4.84 -10.45 1.60
CA ALA A 87 -4.14 -9.89 0.45
C ALA A 87 -4.30 -10.76 -0.80
N THR A 88 -4.16 -10.17 -1.99
CA THR A 88 -4.11 -10.93 -3.24
C THR A 88 -2.96 -11.95 -3.24
N ILE A 89 -1.78 -11.53 -2.77
CA ILE A 89 -0.65 -12.41 -2.47
C ILE A 89 -0.43 -12.40 -0.95
N PRO A 90 -1.00 -13.35 -0.20
CA PRO A 90 -0.93 -13.36 1.26
C PRO A 90 0.24 -14.19 1.79
N ASN A 91 0.35 -14.26 3.13
CA ASN A 91 1.26 -15.12 3.88
C ASN A 91 2.74 -14.84 3.58
N ILE A 92 3.06 -13.59 3.28
CA ILE A 92 4.45 -13.17 3.07
C ILE A 92 5.02 -12.75 4.41
N SER A 93 6.04 -13.47 4.88
CA SER A 93 6.77 -13.09 6.08
C SER A 93 7.50 -11.76 5.87
N VAL A 94 7.76 -11.05 6.97
CA VAL A 94 8.61 -9.85 6.96
C VAL A 94 9.96 -10.10 6.28
N MET A 95 10.46 -9.08 5.60
CA MET A 95 11.65 -9.14 4.76
C MET A 95 12.58 -7.99 5.09
N ASN A 96 13.84 -8.31 5.38
CA ASN A 96 14.91 -7.33 5.57
C ASN A 96 15.68 -7.00 4.29
N GLU A 97 15.27 -7.61 3.17
CA GLU A 97 15.87 -7.43 1.85
C GLU A 97 14.77 -7.48 0.79
N ALA A 98 15.02 -6.85 -0.36
CA ALA A 98 14.07 -6.86 -1.48
C ALA A 98 13.96 -8.26 -2.08
N LYS A 99 12.72 -8.73 -2.25
CA LYS A 99 12.40 -9.97 -2.94
C LYS A 99 11.54 -9.69 -4.16
N ARG A 100 11.73 -10.50 -5.21
CA ARG A 100 10.90 -10.46 -6.40
C ARG A 100 9.67 -11.33 -6.21
N PHE A 101 8.51 -10.79 -6.54
CA PHE A 101 7.23 -11.48 -6.54
C PHE A 101 6.70 -11.58 -7.96
N THR A 102 6.00 -12.68 -8.25
CA THR A 102 5.28 -12.88 -9.49
C THR A 102 3.83 -13.24 -9.20
N TYR A 103 2.92 -12.81 -10.08
CA TYR A 103 1.50 -13.16 -9.97
C TYR A 103 0.86 -13.24 -11.36
N THR A 104 0.24 -14.37 -11.66
CA THR A 104 -0.49 -14.58 -12.92
C THR A 104 -1.94 -14.12 -12.76
N VAL A 105 -2.34 -13.14 -13.56
CA VAL A 105 -3.71 -12.62 -13.62
C VAL A 105 -4.49 -13.40 -14.67
N THR A 106 -5.41 -14.24 -14.20
CA THR A 106 -6.30 -15.02 -15.08
C THR A 106 -7.75 -14.52 -15.04
N LYS A 107 -8.11 -13.73 -14.03
CA LYS A 107 -9.47 -13.28 -13.73
C LYS A 107 -9.52 -11.82 -13.32
N ASN A 108 -10.67 -11.19 -13.55
CA ASN A 108 -10.99 -9.85 -13.07
C ASN A 108 -11.44 -9.86 -11.59
N THR A 109 -11.88 -8.70 -11.09
CA THR A 109 -12.31 -8.50 -9.70
C THR A 109 -13.57 -9.28 -9.32
N ASN A 110 -14.39 -9.66 -10.31
CA ASN A 110 -15.61 -10.44 -10.11
C ASN A 110 -15.35 -11.96 -10.18
N GLY A 111 -14.12 -12.36 -10.53
CA GLY A 111 -13.75 -13.76 -10.75
C GLY A 111 -14.03 -14.27 -12.17
N ASP A 112 -14.46 -13.41 -13.09
CA ASP A 112 -14.63 -13.76 -14.50
C ASP A 112 -13.27 -13.76 -15.22
N PRO A 113 -13.06 -14.61 -16.23
CA PRO A 113 -11.87 -14.57 -17.06
C PRO A 113 -11.62 -13.19 -17.69
N LEU A 114 -10.34 -12.82 -17.87
CA LEU A 114 -9.99 -11.62 -18.62
C LEU A 114 -10.46 -11.71 -20.08
N GLN A 115 -10.90 -10.59 -20.65
CA GLN A 115 -11.39 -10.51 -22.02
C GLN A 115 -10.23 -10.30 -22.99
N SER A 116 -10.13 -11.14 -24.02
CA SER A 116 -9.16 -10.97 -25.11
C SER A 116 -9.33 -9.63 -25.84
N GLY A 117 -8.22 -9.03 -26.23
CA GLY A 117 -8.15 -7.72 -26.86
C GLY A 117 -8.28 -6.53 -25.90
N VAL A 118 -8.51 -6.76 -24.60
CA VAL A 118 -8.62 -5.69 -23.60
C VAL A 118 -7.26 -5.39 -22.97
N THR A 119 -6.89 -4.11 -22.94
CA THR A 119 -5.75 -3.61 -22.17
C THR A 119 -6.18 -3.35 -20.74
N TYR A 120 -5.47 -3.97 -19.80
CA TYR A 120 -5.67 -3.77 -18.37
C TYR A 120 -4.50 -2.99 -17.78
N PHE A 121 -4.79 -2.13 -16.80
CA PHE A 121 -3.82 -1.35 -16.05
C PHE A 121 -3.68 -1.93 -14.65
N PHE A 122 -2.45 -2.05 -14.18
CA PHE A 122 -2.13 -2.71 -12.92
C PHE A 122 -1.29 -1.82 -12.02
N TYR A 123 -1.54 -1.92 -10.72
CA TYR A 123 -0.68 -1.39 -9.66
C TYR A 123 -0.77 -2.29 -8.43
N VAL A 124 0.23 -2.21 -7.56
CA VAL A 124 0.33 -3.05 -6.37
C VAL A 124 0.53 -2.19 -5.14
N LYS A 125 -0.08 -2.58 -4.01
CA LYS A 125 0.10 -1.97 -2.69
C LYS A 125 0.45 -3.06 -1.68
N ALA A 126 1.38 -2.78 -0.75
CA ALA A 126 1.57 -3.60 0.44
C ALA A 126 0.35 -3.48 1.35
N TYR A 127 0.03 -4.52 2.09
CA TYR A 127 -1.17 -4.61 2.91
C TYR A 127 -0.89 -5.21 4.29
N SER A 128 -1.62 -4.70 5.27
CA SER A 128 -1.73 -5.21 6.64
C SER A 128 -3.21 -5.28 7.01
N ALA A 129 -3.76 -6.47 7.23
CA ALA A 129 -5.12 -6.58 7.76
C ALA A 129 -5.17 -6.16 9.24
N GLN A 130 -4.12 -6.45 10.03
CA GLN A 130 -4.06 -6.07 11.45
C GLN A 130 -4.40 -4.59 11.71
N TYR A 131 -3.84 -3.68 10.91
CA TYR A 131 -4.11 -2.24 11.05
C TYR A 131 -4.98 -1.67 9.92
N ASN A 132 -5.44 -2.51 9.00
CA ASN A 132 -6.15 -2.11 7.78
C ASN A 132 -5.44 -0.97 7.01
N VAL A 133 -4.12 -1.04 6.93
CA VAL A 133 -3.28 -0.04 6.25
C VAL A 133 -2.77 -0.58 4.91
N GLN A 134 -2.51 0.34 3.99
CA GLN A 134 -1.87 0.05 2.72
C GLN A 134 -0.75 1.03 2.45
N SER A 135 0.29 0.57 1.77
CA SER A 135 1.33 1.48 1.26
C SER A 135 0.77 2.39 0.16
N PRO A 136 1.52 3.43 -0.24
CA PRO A 136 1.39 4.00 -1.57
C PRO A 136 1.46 2.92 -2.67
N ARG A 137 0.93 3.25 -3.85
CA ARG A 137 0.99 2.35 -5.02
C ARG A 137 2.40 2.26 -5.60
N SER A 138 2.68 1.13 -6.23
CA SER A 138 3.78 1.00 -7.20
C SER A 138 3.59 1.93 -8.41
N ASN A 139 4.55 1.90 -9.35
CA ASN A 139 4.27 2.40 -10.70
C ASN A 139 3.06 1.66 -11.30
N ILE A 140 2.35 2.33 -12.24
CA ILE A 140 1.34 1.68 -13.06
C ILE A 140 2.02 1.03 -14.25
N THR A 141 1.59 -0.17 -14.59
CA THR A 141 1.92 -0.84 -15.85
C THR A 141 0.64 -1.27 -16.56
N ASN A 142 0.75 -1.76 -17.78
CA ASN A 142 -0.37 -2.30 -18.53
C ASN A 142 0.04 -3.50 -19.39
N ALA A 143 -0.92 -4.35 -19.69
CA ALA A 143 -0.78 -5.42 -20.67
C ALA A 143 -2.13 -5.67 -21.36
N THR A 144 -2.07 -6.09 -22.62
CA THR A 144 -3.26 -6.49 -23.39
C THR A 144 -3.37 -8.00 -23.35
N LYS A 145 -4.53 -8.51 -22.92
CA LYS A 145 -4.84 -9.95 -23.03
C LYS A 145 -4.92 -10.29 -24.53
N PRO A 146 -4.08 -11.22 -25.05
CA PRO A 146 -4.12 -11.58 -26.47
C PRO A 146 -5.45 -12.20 -26.89
#